data_AF-A0A951HAS7-F1
#
_entry.id   AF-A0A951HAS7-F1
#
_cell.length_a   1.000
_cell.length_b   1.000
_cell.length_c   1.000
_cell.angle_alpha   90.00
_cell.angle_beta   90.00
_cell.angle_gamma   90.00
#
_symmetry.space_group_name_H-M   'P 1'
#
loop_
_entity.id
_entity.type
_entity.pdbx_description
1 polymer ?
#
loop_
_entity_poly.entity_id
_entity_poly.type
_entity_poly.pdbx_seq_one_letter_code
_entity_poly.pdbx_strand_id
1 'polypeptide(L)'
;MNTLSKETTGAFFQASGQDNTLEGYAALQAHWSSLVNSPAAAKLGPEHHLLYQALRGKDWRKAFAPITNSRKLANGAFYNWGLQHALRGIHSQHTQDKLLAPFGNLINEQVLQQVRGLLPKRVLGFEVPQAYERSEEVSGHD
;
A
#
# COMPACT_ATOMS: atom_id res chain seq x y z
N MET A 1 -2.42 -3.08 -14.35
CA MET A 1 -0.99 -2.99 -13.95
C MET A 1 -0.95 -2.39 -12.55
N ASN A 2 -0.26 -3.01 -11.59
CA ASN A 2 -0.28 -2.59 -10.16
C ASN A 2 0.88 -1.67 -9.78
N THR A 3 1.63 -1.24 -10.77
CA THR A 3 2.80 -0.39 -10.65
C THR A 3 2.47 0.88 -11.43
N LEU A 4 2.68 2.04 -10.81
CA LEU A 4 2.53 3.31 -11.50
C LEU A 4 3.78 3.59 -12.33
N SER A 5 3.60 4.18 -13.52
CA SER A 5 4.71 4.53 -14.40
C SER A 5 5.57 5.63 -13.77
N LYS A 6 6.86 5.72 -14.15
CA LYS A 6 7.75 6.79 -13.68
C LYS A 6 7.24 8.19 -14.03
N GLU A 7 6.56 8.30 -15.18
CA GLU A 7 5.92 9.54 -15.61
C GLU A 7 4.79 9.93 -14.67
N THR A 8 3.90 8.99 -14.36
CA THR A 8 2.80 9.19 -13.41
C THR A 8 3.31 9.57 -12.03
N THR A 9 4.32 8.87 -11.54
CA THR A 9 4.86 9.13 -10.19
C THR A 9 5.73 10.38 -10.14
N GLY A 10 6.31 10.80 -11.28
CA GLY A 10 6.98 12.09 -11.40
C GLY A 10 6.04 13.29 -11.30
N ALA A 11 4.82 13.16 -11.86
CA ALA A 11 3.79 14.20 -11.79
C ALA A 11 3.35 14.51 -10.35
N PHE A 12 3.46 13.55 -9.42
CA PHE A 12 3.12 13.77 -8.01
C PHE A 12 4.00 14.84 -7.37
N PHE A 13 5.30 14.84 -7.64
CA PHE A 13 6.24 15.79 -7.03
C PHE A 13 6.13 17.18 -7.65
N GLN A 14 5.79 17.26 -8.94
CA GLN A 14 5.45 18.54 -9.56
C GLN A 14 4.18 19.13 -8.94
N ALA A 15 3.16 18.30 -8.67
CA ALA A 15 1.92 18.73 -8.01
C ALA A 15 2.11 19.12 -6.54
N SER A 16 3.18 18.68 -5.87
CA SER A 16 3.56 19.15 -4.54
C SER A 16 4.41 20.43 -4.54
N GLY A 17 4.68 21.01 -5.72
CA GLY A 17 5.49 22.22 -5.86
C GLY A 17 7.00 21.96 -5.83
N GLN A 18 7.44 20.72 -6.03
CA GLN A 18 8.85 20.40 -6.18
C GLN A 18 9.25 20.42 -7.66
N ASP A 19 10.10 21.37 -8.04
CA ASP A 19 10.58 21.55 -9.42
C ASP A 19 11.50 20.41 -9.88
N ASN A 20 12.16 19.73 -8.93
CA ASN A 20 13.04 18.60 -9.20
C ASN A 20 12.44 17.28 -8.71
N THR A 21 11.90 16.50 -9.65
CA THR A 21 11.33 15.17 -9.40
C THR A 21 12.31 14.23 -8.70
N LEU A 22 13.61 14.29 -9.03
CA LEU A 22 14.62 13.38 -8.46
C LEU A 22 14.87 13.67 -6.98
N GLU A 23 14.92 14.95 -6.61
CA GLU A 23 15.04 15.40 -5.22
C GLU A 23 13.80 15.02 -4.40
N GLY A 24 12.60 15.14 -4.97
CA GLY A 24 11.38 14.73 -4.31
C GLY A 24 11.34 13.24 -3.94
N TYR A 25 11.79 12.36 -4.85
CA TYR A 25 11.94 10.94 -4.54
C TYR A 25 12.95 10.67 -3.43
N ALA A 26 14.11 11.33 -3.48
CA ALA A 26 15.16 11.15 -2.50
C ALA A 26 14.70 11.62 -1.12
N ALA A 27 14.03 12.79 -1.05
CA ALA A 27 13.44 13.33 0.17
C ALA A 27 12.37 12.40 0.75
N LEU A 28 11.44 11.91 -0.08
CA LEU A 28 10.43 10.94 0.35
C LEU A 28 11.06 9.65 0.89
N GLN A 29 12.10 9.14 0.23
CA GLN A 29 12.80 7.93 0.69
C GLN A 29 13.50 8.14 2.02
N ALA A 30 14.25 9.23 2.16
CA ALA A 30 14.98 9.56 3.37
C ALA A 30 14.02 9.79 4.54
N HIS A 31 12.94 10.55 4.31
CA HIS A 31 11.90 10.81 5.30
C HIS A 31 11.21 9.53 5.74
N TRP A 32 10.78 8.69 4.80
CA TRP A 32 10.16 7.41 5.10
C TRP A 32 11.09 6.50 5.90
N SER A 33 12.37 6.43 5.51
CA SER A 33 13.39 5.64 6.23
C SER A 33 13.56 6.13 7.67
N SER A 34 13.61 7.45 7.88
CA SER A 34 13.66 8.03 9.24
C SER A 34 12.42 7.65 10.05
N LEU A 35 11.24 7.78 9.46
CA LEU A 35 9.95 7.52 10.08
C LEU A 35 9.81 6.07 10.56
N VAL A 36 10.10 5.09 9.71
CA VAL A 36 9.96 3.66 10.04
C VAL A 36 11.01 3.15 11.03
N ASN A 37 12.13 3.85 11.16
CA ASN A 37 13.19 3.53 12.13
C ASN A 37 13.08 4.36 13.42
N SER A 38 11.96 5.07 13.62
CA SER A 38 11.69 5.89 14.80
C SER A 38 10.55 5.30 15.65
N PRO A 39 10.34 5.78 16.90
CA PRO A 39 9.16 5.42 17.68
C PRO A 39 7.82 5.79 17.01
N ALA A 40 7.83 6.70 16.01
CA ALA A 40 6.64 7.06 15.26
C ALA A 40 6.12 5.90 14.38
N ALA A 41 6.96 4.89 14.09
CA ALA A 41 6.59 3.70 13.32
C ALA A 41 5.36 2.99 13.89
N ALA A 42 5.19 3.01 15.22
CA ALA A 42 4.03 2.41 15.90
C ALA A 42 2.69 3.06 15.53
N LYS A 43 2.70 4.29 14.99
CA LYS A 43 1.51 5.00 14.53
C LYS A 43 1.20 4.77 13.05
N LEU A 44 2.09 4.08 12.32
CA LEU A 44 1.91 3.82 10.90
C LEU A 44 0.95 2.64 10.69
N GLY A 45 -0.21 2.96 10.13
CA GLY A 45 -1.15 1.97 9.62
C GLY A 45 -0.78 1.43 8.23
N PRO A 46 -1.39 0.30 7.82
CA PRO A 46 -1.29 -0.31 6.48
C PRO A 46 -1.41 0.68 5.31
N GLU A 47 -2.30 1.67 5.43
CA GLU A 47 -2.57 2.71 4.45
C GLU A 47 -1.34 3.59 4.14
N HIS A 48 -0.49 3.86 5.14
CA HIS A 48 0.74 4.64 4.95
C HIS A 48 1.77 3.85 4.11
N HIS A 49 1.90 2.56 4.39
CA HIS A 49 2.79 1.68 3.61
C HIS A 49 2.32 1.55 2.17
N LEU A 50 1.01 1.43 1.94
CA LEU A 50 0.45 1.39 0.59
C LEU A 50 0.73 2.69 -0.15
N LEU A 51 0.45 3.83 0.48
CA LEU A 51 0.65 5.15 -0.10
C LEU A 51 2.12 5.36 -0.48
N TYR A 52 3.06 5.04 0.42
CA TYR A 52 4.49 5.11 0.14
C TYR A 52 4.89 4.26 -1.08
N GLN A 53 4.41 3.01 -1.18
CA GLN A 53 4.76 2.13 -2.30
C GLN A 53 4.17 2.61 -3.62
N ALA A 54 2.95 3.16 -3.61
CA ALA A 54 2.32 3.74 -4.78
C ALA A 54 3.13 4.95 -5.29
N LEU A 55 3.52 5.87 -4.41
CA LEU A 55 4.33 7.05 -4.75
C LEU A 55 5.71 6.68 -5.29
N ARG A 56 6.27 5.55 -4.83
CA ARG A 56 7.53 5.01 -5.31
C ARG A 56 7.44 4.35 -6.69
N GLY A 57 6.25 4.26 -7.27
CA GLY A 57 6.02 3.50 -8.50
C GLY A 57 6.40 2.03 -8.31
N LYS A 58 6.21 1.49 -7.11
CA LYS A 58 6.41 0.07 -6.81
C LYS A 58 5.07 -0.66 -6.87
N ASP A 59 5.12 -1.98 -7.00
CA ASP A 59 3.93 -2.81 -6.85
C ASP A 59 3.43 -2.73 -5.40
N TRP A 60 2.35 -1.96 -5.20
CA TRP A 60 1.77 -1.71 -3.88
C TRP A 60 1.13 -2.95 -3.26
N ARG A 61 0.81 -3.99 -4.04
CA ARG A 61 0.27 -5.25 -3.51
C ARG A 61 1.32 -6.01 -2.71
N LYS A 62 2.59 -5.93 -3.10
CA LYS A 62 3.70 -6.65 -2.48
C LYS A 62 4.04 -6.17 -1.06
N ALA A 63 3.46 -5.07 -0.61
CA ALA A 63 3.61 -4.63 0.79
C ALA A 63 2.78 -5.45 1.78
N PHE A 64 1.86 -6.29 1.29
CA PHE A 64 0.95 -7.04 2.13
C PHE A 64 1.24 -8.53 2.00
N ALA A 65 1.64 -9.15 3.11
CA ALA A 65 1.73 -10.59 3.20
C ALA A 65 0.31 -11.16 3.24
N PRO A 66 -0.01 -12.16 2.41
CA PRO A 66 -1.32 -12.77 2.42
C PRO A 66 -1.55 -13.61 3.67
N ILE A 67 -2.82 -13.71 4.09
CA ILE A 67 -3.21 -14.59 5.19
C ILE A 67 -3.19 -16.04 4.68
N THR A 68 -2.30 -16.85 5.24
CA THR A 68 -2.16 -18.29 4.93
C THR A 68 -2.61 -19.19 6.07
N ASN A 69 -2.93 -18.62 7.24
CA ASN A 69 -3.38 -19.41 8.40
C ASN A 69 -4.79 -19.96 8.16
N SER A 70 -4.90 -21.29 8.03
CA SER A 70 -6.16 -21.99 7.73
C SER A 70 -7.27 -21.71 8.75
N ARG A 71 -6.96 -21.65 10.05
CA ARG A 71 -7.96 -21.34 11.10
C ARG A 71 -8.55 -19.94 10.91
N LYS A 72 -7.72 -18.94 10.55
CA LYS A 72 -8.21 -17.59 10.27
C LYS A 72 -9.13 -17.58 9.05
N LEU A 73 -8.74 -18.29 7.99
CA LEU A 73 -9.55 -18.39 6.76
C LEU A 73 -10.89 -19.09 7.02
N ALA A 74 -10.89 -20.18 7.78
CA ALA A 74 -12.11 -20.87 8.21
C ALA A 74 -13.06 -19.96 9.02
N ASN A 75 -12.50 -19.01 9.77
CA ASN A 75 -13.25 -18.01 10.52
C ASN A 75 -13.66 -16.78 9.68
N GLY A 76 -13.61 -16.87 8.36
CA GLY A 76 -14.06 -15.81 7.44
C GLY A 76 -13.01 -14.74 7.14
N ALA A 77 -11.75 -14.91 7.58
CA ALA A 77 -10.67 -14.09 7.06
C ALA A 77 -10.45 -14.39 5.56
N PHE A 78 -9.91 -13.43 4.82
CA PHE A 78 -9.59 -13.59 3.41
C PHE A 78 -8.14 -13.23 3.13
N TYR A 79 -7.61 -13.80 2.04
CA TYR A 79 -6.20 -13.77 1.68
C TYR A 79 -5.58 -12.35 1.70
N ASN A 80 -6.30 -11.37 1.15
CA ASN A 80 -5.85 -9.99 0.99
C ASN A 80 -6.42 -9.02 2.05
N TRP A 81 -6.75 -9.51 3.26
CA TRP A 81 -7.39 -8.70 4.31
C TRP A 81 -6.65 -7.38 4.60
N GLY A 82 -5.33 -7.44 4.82
CA GLY A 82 -4.51 -6.25 5.09
C GLY A 82 -4.55 -5.22 3.95
N LEU A 83 -4.46 -5.69 2.71
CA LEU A 83 -4.54 -4.83 1.53
C LEU A 83 -5.91 -4.16 1.40
N GLN A 84 -6.99 -4.89 1.63
CA GLN A 84 -8.34 -4.35 1.58
C GLN A 84 -8.55 -3.25 2.64
N HIS A 85 -8.00 -3.44 3.85
CA HIS A 85 -8.00 -2.41 4.88
C HIS A 85 -7.20 -1.17 4.47
N ALA A 86 -6.00 -1.35 3.92
CA ALA A 86 -5.16 -0.25 3.45
C ALA A 86 -5.84 0.57 2.34
N LEU A 87 -6.46 -0.09 1.35
CA LEU A 87 -7.21 0.58 0.28
C LEU A 87 -8.39 1.38 0.86
N ARG A 88 -9.16 0.78 1.79
CA ARG A 88 -10.25 1.48 2.47
C ARG A 88 -9.74 2.72 3.23
N GLY A 89 -8.60 2.60 3.91
CA GLY A 89 -7.95 3.71 4.62
C GLY A 89 -7.53 4.85 3.69
N ILE A 90 -6.88 4.53 2.57
CA ILE A 90 -6.49 5.53 1.56
C ILE A 90 -7.70 6.27 1.01
N HIS A 91 -8.79 5.56 0.70
CA HIS A 91 -9.99 6.18 0.12
C HIS A 91 -10.90 6.85 1.16
N SER A 92 -10.60 6.75 2.46
CA SER A 92 -11.38 7.38 3.52
C SER A 92 -11.08 8.87 3.61
N GLN A 93 -12.11 9.70 3.39
CA GLN A 93 -11.99 11.16 3.51
C GLN A 93 -11.85 11.59 4.98
N HIS A 94 -12.53 10.91 5.91
CA HIS A 94 -12.51 11.25 7.33
C HIS A 94 -11.14 11.07 8.02
N THR A 95 -10.22 10.35 7.38
CA THR A 95 -8.90 10.04 7.91
C THR A 95 -7.78 10.66 7.08
N GLN A 96 -8.12 11.57 6.16
CA GLN A 96 -7.15 12.21 5.26
C GLN A 96 -6.01 12.88 6.01
N ASP A 97 -6.31 13.71 7.02
CA ASP A 97 -5.28 14.43 7.77
C ASP A 97 -4.36 13.47 8.52
N LYS A 98 -4.93 12.39 9.08
CA LYS A 98 -4.16 11.34 9.76
C LYS A 98 -3.26 10.58 8.80
N LEU A 99 -3.74 10.32 7.58
CA LEU A 99 -2.99 9.64 6.53
C LEU A 99 -1.82 10.47 6.01
N LEU A 100 -2.01 11.79 5.89
CA LEU A 100 -0.99 12.71 5.39
C LEU A 100 0.02 13.13 6.45
N ALA A 101 -0.39 13.20 7.73
CA ALA A 101 0.44 13.70 8.82
C ALA A 101 1.86 13.08 8.87
N PRO A 102 2.06 11.76 8.68
CA PRO A 102 3.41 11.18 8.72
C PRO A 102 4.31 11.59 7.55
N PHE A 103 3.76 12.14 6.47
CA PHE A 103 4.52 12.59 5.30
C PHE A 103 4.83 14.10 5.31
N GLY A 104 4.27 14.84 6.27
CA GLY A 104 4.49 16.29 6.40
C GLY A 104 4.12 17.03 5.11
N ASN A 105 5.03 17.89 4.63
CA ASN A 105 4.80 18.70 3.42
C ASN A 105 5.25 18.01 2.13
N LEU A 106 5.78 16.78 2.20
CA LEU A 106 6.26 16.06 1.01
C LEU A 106 5.11 15.59 0.12
N ILE A 107 3.92 15.45 0.69
CA ILE A 107 2.71 15.02 0.02
C ILE A 107 1.58 15.90 0.53
N ASN A 108 0.79 16.45 -0.38
CA ASN A 108 -0.39 17.24 -0.06
C ASN A 108 -1.67 16.51 -0.49
N GLU A 109 -2.81 17.13 -0.23
CA GLU A 109 -4.11 16.60 -0.61
C GLU A 109 -4.24 16.34 -2.11
N GLN A 110 -3.69 17.22 -2.96
CA GLN A 110 -3.76 17.07 -4.41
C GLN A 110 -3.08 15.78 -4.88
N VAL A 111 -1.88 15.49 -4.37
CA VAL A 111 -1.17 14.23 -4.65
C VAL A 111 -1.98 13.03 -4.17
N LEU A 112 -2.57 13.09 -2.98
CA LEU A 112 -3.41 12.02 -2.47
C LEU A 112 -4.62 11.77 -3.36
N GLN A 113 -5.28 12.80 -3.88
CA GLN A 113 -6.40 12.64 -4.82
C GLN A 113 -5.95 11.99 -6.13
N GLN A 114 -4.77 12.35 -6.65
CA GLN A 114 -4.22 11.70 -7.84
C GLN A 114 -3.94 10.21 -7.59
N VAL A 115 -3.33 9.87 -6.45
CA VAL A 115 -3.08 8.47 -6.06
C VAL A 115 -4.40 7.70 -5.91
N ARG A 116 -5.42 8.29 -5.28
CA ARG A 116 -6.77 7.69 -5.18
C ARG A 116 -7.41 7.45 -6.54
N GLY A 117 -7.18 8.31 -7.54
CA GLY A 117 -7.68 8.10 -8.90
C GLY A 117 -7.05 6.88 -9.59
N LEU A 118 -5.87 6.46 -9.16
CA LEU A 118 -5.08 5.39 -9.78
C LEU A 118 -5.19 4.05 -9.04
N LEU A 119 -5.56 4.08 -7.77
CA LEU A 119 -5.72 2.88 -6.94
C LEU A 119 -7.17 2.36 -6.98
N PRO A 120 -7.37 1.03 -6.95
CA PRO A 120 -8.71 0.47 -6.92
C PRO A 120 -9.35 0.67 -5.55
N LYS A 121 -10.65 0.98 -5.52
CA LYS A 121 -11.40 1.13 -4.26
C LYS A 121 -11.53 -0.17 -3.44
N ARG A 122 -11.44 -1.32 -4.12
CA ARG A 122 -11.54 -2.67 -3.54
C ARG A 122 -10.71 -3.65 -4.36
N VAL A 123 -10.24 -4.72 -3.74
CA VAL A 123 -9.62 -5.83 -4.46
C VAL A 123 -10.72 -6.60 -5.20
N LEU A 124 -10.68 -6.63 -6.54
CA LEU A 124 -11.59 -7.44 -7.35
C LEU A 124 -10.99 -8.83 -7.54
N GLY A 125 -11.75 -9.88 -7.18
CA GLY A 125 -11.39 -11.28 -7.42
C GLY A 125 -10.54 -11.92 -6.32
N PHE A 126 -10.98 -13.10 -5.88
CA PHE A 126 -10.20 -14.03 -5.08
C PHE A 126 -9.42 -14.93 -6.03
N GLU A 127 -8.28 -14.48 -6.55
CA GLU A 127 -7.34 -15.44 -7.12
C GLU A 127 -6.59 -16.07 -5.95
N VAL A 128 -7.08 -17.23 -5.49
CA VAL A 128 -6.25 -18.13 -4.70
C VAL A 128 -5.09 -18.53 -5.61
N PRO A 129 -3.83 -18.29 -5.23
CA PRO A 129 -2.71 -18.70 -6.07
C PRO A 129 -2.79 -20.21 -6.32
N GLN A 130 -2.76 -20.60 -7.59
CA GLN A 130 -2.83 -22.00 -8.07
C GLN A 130 -1.83 -22.94 -7.35
N ALA A 131 -0.76 -22.38 -6.78
CA ALA A 131 0.22 -23.10 -5.97
C ALA A 131 -0.34 -23.72 -4.67
N TYR A 132 -1.51 -23.29 -4.19
CA TYR A 132 -2.12 -23.83 -2.97
C TYR A 132 -3.05 -25.02 -3.20
N GLU A 133 -3.53 -25.25 -4.43
CA GLU A 133 -4.48 -26.34 -4.74
C GLU A 133 -3.84 -27.74 -4.69
N ARG A 134 -2.51 -27.86 -4.70
CA ARG A 134 -1.81 -29.17 -4.69
C ARG A 134 -1.42 -29.69 -3.30
N SER A 135 -1.77 -28.97 -2.23
CA SER A 135 -1.29 -29.31 -0.88
C SER A 135 -2.17 -30.33 -0.14
N GLU A 136 -3.35 -30.67 -0.66
CA GLU A 136 -4.34 -31.51 0.04
C GLU A 136 -4.38 -32.98 -0.41
N GLU A 137 -3.56 -33.41 -1.38
CA GLU A 137 -3.56 -34.79 -1.88
C GLU A 137 -2.59 -35.76 -1.17
N VAL A 138 -1.90 -35.34 -0.09
CA VAL A 138 -0.93 -36.22 0.61
C VAL A 138 -1.27 -36.36 2.10
N SER A 139 -2.38 -37.03 2.40
CA SER A 139 -2.57 -37.67 3.72
C SER A 139 -3.61 -38.79 3.62
N GLY A 140 -3.20 -39.89 3.00
CA GLY A 140 -3.86 -41.18 3.06
C GLY A 140 -2.80 -42.26 2.86
N HIS A 141 -2.74 -43.22 3.80
CA HIS A 141 -1.72 -44.25 4.07
C HIS A 141 -0.80 -43.85 5.23
N ASP A 142 -0.76 -44.53 6.38
CA ASP A 142 -1.33 -45.81 6.82
C ASP A 142 -1.71 -45.73 8.31
#